data_AF-A0A7J9YKL5-F1
#
_entry.id   AF-A0A7J9YKL5-F1
#
_cell.length_a   1.000
_cell.length_b   1.000
_cell.length_c   1.000
_cell.angle_alpha   90.00
_cell.angle_beta   90.00
_cell.angle_gamma   90.00
#
_symmetry.space_group_name_H-M   'P 1'
#
loop_
_entity.id
_entity.type
_entity.pdbx_description
1 polymer ?
#
loop_
_entity_poly.entity_id
_entity_poly.type
_entity_poly.pdbx_seq_one_letter_code
_entity_poly.pdbx_strand_id
1 'polypeptide(L)'
;MAILLIPVFSGVIGYGTNWVGIKMMFYPAAPKKFGPIRLHGLMMRRKADIGHEYAQIFAHDLLTAPKIVDRMLNGPGGDRTRKLIADTITPIIERNAGAARHLVRIAAGKRYEEIPATVADTAVDMAPGFITEHAHFIQQRQDKLARLIGRRMGELSWPDFQRLMRSPFEQDEWIAIMVGALLGFGAGVLQVAVTLGGL
;
A
#
# COMPACT_ATOMS: atom_id res chain seq x y z
N MET A 1 43.22 -17.33 21.61
CA MET A 1 43.01 -16.63 20.31
C MET A 1 41.86 -17.22 19.51
N ALA A 2 41.79 -18.53 19.24
CA ALA A 2 40.74 -19.13 18.41
C ALA A 2 39.29 -18.94 18.94
N ILE A 3 39.09 -18.92 20.26
CA ILE A 3 37.76 -18.77 20.89
C ILE A 3 37.13 -17.39 20.58
N LEU A 4 37.94 -16.35 20.37
CA LEU A 4 37.45 -15.00 20.04
C LEU A 4 36.95 -14.88 18.59
N LEU A 5 37.17 -15.89 17.74
CA LEU A 5 36.63 -15.92 16.38
C LEU A 5 35.17 -16.41 16.34
N ILE A 6 34.70 -17.10 17.38
CA ILE A 6 33.35 -17.68 17.45
C ILE A 6 32.25 -16.63 17.22
N PRO A 7 32.28 -15.42 17.83
CA PRO A 7 31.29 -14.37 17.57
C PRO A 7 31.27 -13.92 16.11
N VAL A 8 32.44 -13.78 15.50
CA VAL A 8 32.57 -13.33 14.10
C VAL A 8 31.98 -14.38 13.16
N PHE A 9 32.35 -15.65 13.32
CA PHE A 9 31.79 -16.74 12.51
C PHE A 9 30.28 -16.89 12.71
N SER A 10 29.80 -16.77 13.95
CA SER A 10 28.36 -16.84 14.26
C SER A 10 27.59 -15.69 13.60
N GLY A 11 28.16 -14.48 13.57
CA GLY A 11 27.59 -13.35 12.84
C GLY A 11 27.56 -13.56 11.32
N VAL A 12 28.64 -14.11 10.74
CA VAL A 12 28.69 -14.45 9.30
C VAL A 12 27.67 -15.52 8.95
N ILE A 13 27.48 -16.53 9.80
CA ILE A 13 26.45 -17.56 9.61
C ILE A 13 25.05 -16.95 9.70
N GLY A 14 24.81 -16.05 10.66
CA GLY A 14 23.56 -15.31 10.80
C GLY A 14 23.23 -14.48 9.56
N TYR A 15 24.22 -13.75 9.04
CA TYR A 15 24.13 -13.01 7.78
C TYR A 15 23.77 -13.94 6.61
N GLY A 16 24.56 -15.00 6.42
CA GLY A 16 24.42 -15.91 5.28
C GLY A 16 23.09 -16.66 5.30
N THR A 17 22.67 -17.13 6.47
CA THR A 17 21.41 -17.87 6.62
C THR A 17 20.21 -16.99 6.28
N ASN A 18 20.17 -15.75 6.77
CA ASN A 18 19.05 -14.87 6.47
C ASN A 18 19.04 -14.44 4.99
N TRP A 19 20.21 -14.19 4.41
CA TRP A 19 20.33 -13.92 2.97
C TRP A 19 19.81 -15.08 2.12
N VAL A 20 20.19 -16.32 2.46
CA VAL A 20 19.68 -17.53 1.79
C VAL A 20 18.17 -17.67 2.01
N GLY A 21 17.68 -17.44 3.22
CA GLY A 21 16.26 -17.56 3.58
C GLY A 21 15.37 -16.65 2.74
N ILE A 22 15.74 -15.37 2.62
CA ILE A 22 15.04 -14.41 1.75
C ILE A 22 15.06 -14.91 0.30
N LYS A 23 16.22 -15.36 -0.18
CA LYS A 23 16.34 -15.84 -1.56
C LYS A 23 15.48 -17.08 -1.83
N MET A 24 15.40 -18.01 -0.88
CA MET A 24 14.53 -19.20 -0.95
C MET A 24 13.04 -18.85 -0.86
N MET A 25 12.68 -17.73 -0.24
CA MET A 25 11.29 -17.29 -0.17
C MET A 25 10.75 -16.86 -1.55
N PHE A 26 11.57 -16.15 -2.33
CA PHE A 26 11.15 -15.57 -3.62
C PHE A 26 11.66 -16.32 -4.86
N TYR A 27 12.80 -17.02 -4.80
CA TYR A 27 13.40 -17.69 -5.95
C TYR A 27 13.35 -19.22 -5.86
N PRO A 28 13.20 -19.92 -7.00
CA PRO A 28 12.91 -19.38 -8.34
C PRO A 28 11.45 -18.92 -8.46
N ALA A 29 11.20 -17.90 -9.30
CA ALA A 29 9.87 -17.34 -9.55
C ALA A 29 8.86 -18.39 -10.04
N ALA A 30 9.33 -19.23 -10.98
CA ALA A 30 8.59 -20.34 -11.56
C ALA A 30 9.21 -21.66 -11.09
N PRO A 31 8.41 -22.72 -10.95
CA PRO A 31 8.91 -24.01 -10.46
C PRO A 31 9.97 -24.58 -11.41
N LYS A 32 11.15 -24.88 -10.87
CA LYS A 32 12.23 -25.57 -11.60
C LYS A 32 12.34 -27.01 -11.07
N LYS A 33 12.37 -27.98 -11.98
CA LYS A 33 12.60 -29.40 -11.67
C LYS A 33 14.10 -29.70 -11.81
N PHE A 34 14.71 -30.24 -10.76
CA PHE A 34 16.06 -30.79 -10.80
C PHE A 34 15.98 -32.24 -10.32
N GLY A 35 15.89 -33.17 -11.28
CA GLY A 35 15.65 -34.59 -10.98
C GLY A 35 14.36 -34.81 -10.17
N PRO A 36 14.40 -35.51 -9.02
CA PRO A 36 13.22 -35.75 -8.18
C PRO A 36 12.78 -34.52 -7.37
N ILE A 37 13.61 -33.47 -7.29
CA ILE A 37 13.36 -32.29 -6.46
C ILE A 37 12.72 -31.18 -7.29
N ARG A 38 11.66 -30.55 -6.76
CA ARG A 38 11.04 -29.35 -7.34
C ARG A 38 11.40 -28.14 -6.48
N LEU A 39 12.21 -27.24 -7.04
CA LEU A 39 12.57 -25.97 -6.41
C LEU A 39 11.61 -24.88 -6.87
N HIS A 40 11.01 -24.19 -5.90
CA HIS A 40 10.10 -23.07 -6.14
C HIS A 40 10.09 -22.20 -4.89
N GLY A 41 10.18 -20.87 -5.05
CA GLY A 41 10.12 -19.94 -3.94
C GLY A 41 8.89 -20.18 -3.07
N LEU A 42 9.06 -20.22 -1.74
CA LEU A 42 7.99 -20.58 -0.80
C LEU A 42 6.73 -19.71 -0.97
N MET A 43 6.90 -18.40 -1.15
CA MET A 43 5.77 -17.50 -1.38
C MET A 43 5.18 -17.66 -2.78
N MET A 44 6.03 -17.86 -3.79
CA MET A 44 5.57 -18.06 -5.16
C MET A 44 4.70 -19.31 -5.27
N ARG A 45 5.02 -20.40 -4.56
CA ARG A 45 4.16 -21.60 -4.52
C ARG A 45 2.71 -21.32 -4.11
N ARG A 46 2.48 -20.28 -3.31
CA ARG A 46 1.16 -19.86 -2.80
C ARG A 46 0.62 -18.60 -3.48
N LYS A 47 1.02 -18.32 -4.72
CA LYS A 47 0.61 -17.12 -5.46
C LYS A 47 -0.89 -16.85 -5.46
N ALA A 48 -1.73 -17.88 -5.59
CA ALA A 48 -3.19 -17.71 -5.60
C ALA A 48 -3.71 -17.23 -4.24
N ASP A 49 -3.30 -17.88 -3.15
CA ASP A 49 -3.68 -17.51 -1.78
C ASP A 49 -3.19 -16.10 -1.44
N ILE A 50 -1.90 -15.84 -1.65
CA ILE A 50 -1.26 -14.58 -1.32
C ILE A 50 -1.87 -13.45 -2.16
N GLY A 51 -2.10 -13.68 -3.47
CA GLY A 51 -2.74 -12.69 -4.33
C GLY A 51 -4.15 -12.35 -3.88
N HIS A 52 -4.92 -13.32 -3.38
CA HIS A 52 -6.25 -13.06 -2.83
C HIS A 52 -6.19 -12.26 -1.53
N GLU A 53 -5.35 -12.67 -0.58
CA GLU A 53 -5.18 -12.00 0.72
C GLU A 53 -4.66 -10.56 0.55
N TYR A 54 -3.69 -10.36 -0.33
CA TYR A 54 -3.17 -9.03 -0.65
C TYR A 54 -4.23 -8.15 -1.28
N ALA A 55 -5.07 -8.71 -2.16
CA ALA A 55 -6.18 -7.98 -2.76
C ALA A 55 -7.25 -7.56 -1.73
N GLN A 56 -7.50 -8.41 -0.73
CA GLN A 56 -8.41 -8.08 0.38
C GLN A 56 -7.87 -6.89 1.18
N ILE A 57 -6.60 -6.94 1.59
CA ILE A 57 -5.94 -5.84 2.32
C ILE A 57 -5.95 -4.56 1.48
N PHE A 58 -5.57 -4.63 0.20
CA PHE A 58 -5.54 -3.45 -0.65
C PHE A 58 -6.92 -2.81 -0.83
N ALA A 59 -7.97 -3.61 -1.02
CA ALA A 59 -9.32 -3.08 -1.22
C ALA A 59 -9.94 -2.51 0.07
N HIS A 60 -9.68 -3.15 1.22
CA HIS A 60 -10.32 -2.81 2.49
C HIS A 60 -9.54 -1.80 3.31
N ASP A 61 -8.21 -1.77 3.20
CA ASP A 61 -7.37 -0.91 4.04
C ASP A 61 -6.80 0.28 3.26
N LEU A 62 -6.53 0.12 1.96
CA LEU A 62 -5.88 1.16 1.15
C LEU A 62 -6.85 1.88 0.20
N LEU A 63 -7.64 1.13 -0.58
CA LEU A 63 -8.53 1.64 -1.62
C LEU A 63 -9.97 1.79 -1.13
N THR A 64 -10.14 2.50 -0.02
CA THR A 64 -11.47 2.80 0.54
C THR A 64 -12.01 4.11 -0.04
N ALA A 65 -13.31 4.18 -0.33
CA ALA A 65 -13.92 5.41 -0.85
C ALA A 65 -13.75 6.61 0.11
N PRO A 66 -13.89 6.46 1.45
CA PRO A 66 -13.61 7.56 2.37
C PRO A 66 -12.18 8.08 2.27
N LYS A 67 -11.16 7.20 2.29
CA LYS A 67 -9.75 7.61 2.20
C LYS A 67 -9.42 8.24 0.84
N ILE A 68 -10.01 7.74 -0.25
CA ILE A 68 -9.79 8.29 -1.59
C ILE A 68 -10.39 9.69 -1.69
N VAL A 69 -11.64 9.86 -1.28
CA VAL A 69 -12.31 11.16 -1.38
C VAL A 69 -11.70 12.17 -0.44
N ASP A 70 -11.38 11.79 0.80
CA ASP A 70 -10.66 12.66 1.72
C ASP A 70 -9.31 13.10 1.14
N ARG A 71 -8.51 12.19 0.58
CA ARG A 71 -7.27 12.58 -0.11
C ARG A 71 -7.50 13.47 -1.34
N MET A 72 -8.56 13.23 -2.11
CA MET A 72 -8.87 14.05 -3.29
C MET A 72 -9.29 15.47 -2.92
N LEU A 73 -9.95 15.66 -1.78
CA LEU A 73 -10.50 16.94 -1.33
C LEU A 73 -9.56 17.72 -0.41
N ASN A 74 -8.86 17.01 0.48
CA ASN A 74 -8.03 17.57 1.55
C ASN A 74 -6.53 17.26 1.41
N GLY A 75 -6.15 16.41 0.45
CA GLY A 75 -4.77 16.00 0.21
C GLY A 75 -4.01 16.86 -0.82
N PRO A 76 -2.82 16.39 -1.26
CA PRO A 76 -2.00 17.09 -2.25
C PRO A 76 -2.72 17.18 -3.60
N GLY A 77 -3.32 18.34 -3.89
CA GLY A 77 -4.17 18.57 -5.06
C GLY A 77 -5.64 18.89 -4.74
N GLY A 78 -6.02 18.98 -3.46
CA GLY A 78 -7.35 19.35 -3.01
C GLY A 78 -7.88 20.63 -3.68
N ASP A 79 -7.07 21.68 -3.72
CA ASP A 79 -7.43 22.95 -4.39
C ASP A 79 -7.81 22.77 -5.85
N ARG A 80 -7.13 21.86 -6.56
CA ARG A 80 -7.45 21.55 -7.97
C ARG A 80 -8.78 20.81 -8.07
N THR A 81 -9.04 19.86 -7.18
CA THR A 81 -10.32 19.15 -7.12
C THR A 81 -11.47 20.12 -6.79
N ARG A 82 -11.29 20.99 -5.80
CA ARG A 82 -12.25 22.05 -5.44
C ARG A 82 -12.53 22.96 -6.63
N LYS A 83 -11.49 23.39 -7.33
CA LYS A 83 -11.62 24.20 -8.54
C LYS A 83 -12.38 23.47 -9.65
N LEU A 84 -12.10 22.19 -9.91
CA LEU A 84 -12.85 21.40 -10.90
C LEU A 84 -14.32 21.27 -10.53
N ILE A 85 -14.64 21.11 -9.25
CA ILE A 85 -16.02 21.09 -8.74
C ILE A 85 -16.67 22.47 -8.98
N ALA A 86 -16.00 23.56 -8.61
CA ALA A 86 -16.49 24.92 -8.83
C ALA A 86 -16.73 25.24 -10.32
N ASP A 87 -15.78 24.89 -11.19
CA ASP A 87 -15.88 25.08 -12.64
C ASP A 87 -17.05 24.26 -13.24
N THR A 88 -17.35 23.09 -12.65
CA THR A 88 -18.48 22.24 -13.08
C THR A 88 -19.83 22.75 -12.57
N ILE A 89 -19.89 23.31 -11.36
CA ILE A 89 -21.12 23.82 -10.74
C ILE A 89 -21.51 25.20 -11.28
N THR A 90 -20.53 26.05 -11.61
CA THR A 90 -20.76 27.39 -12.17
C THR A 90 -21.82 27.42 -13.29
N PRO A 91 -21.70 26.64 -14.38
CA PRO A 91 -22.69 26.66 -15.45
C PRO A 91 -24.08 26.15 -15.01
N ILE A 92 -24.17 25.32 -13.97
CA ILE A 92 -25.45 24.83 -13.43
C ILE A 92 -26.16 25.96 -12.68
N ILE A 93 -25.42 26.74 -11.88
CA ILE A 93 -25.96 27.92 -11.18
C ILE A 93 -26.41 28.97 -12.18
N GLU A 94 -25.59 29.24 -13.20
CA GLU A 94 -25.91 30.25 -14.22
C GLU A 94 -27.13 29.89 -15.06
N ARG A 95 -27.32 28.60 -15.38
CA ARG A 95 -28.50 28.12 -16.11
C ARG A 95 -29.77 28.17 -15.27
N ASN A 96 -29.69 27.79 -13.99
CA ASN A 96 -30.85 27.80 -13.09
C ASN A 96 -31.28 29.23 -12.68
N ALA A 97 -30.36 30.19 -12.67
CA ALA A 97 -30.72 31.60 -12.48
C ALA A 97 -31.62 32.16 -13.59
N GLY A 98 -31.65 31.51 -14.77
CA GLY A 98 -32.60 31.77 -15.83
C GLY A 98 -32.72 33.26 -16.20
N ALA A 99 -33.97 33.72 -16.42
CA ALA A 99 -34.28 35.12 -16.75
C ALA A 99 -33.90 36.11 -15.64
N ALA A 100 -33.78 35.65 -14.39
CA ALA A 100 -33.42 36.49 -13.25
C ALA A 100 -31.91 36.74 -13.14
N ARG A 101 -31.06 36.07 -13.94
CA ARG A 101 -29.58 36.18 -13.88
C ARG A 101 -29.08 37.62 -13.84
N HIS A 102 -29.61 38.49 -14.70
CA HIS A 102 -29.17 39.90 -14.74
C HIS A 102 -29.58 40.66 -13.49
N LEU A 103 -30.80 40.46 -13.00
CA LEU A 103 -31.29 41.09 -11.77
C LEU A 103 -30.50 40.60 -10.55
N VAL A 104 -30.22 39.30 -10.47
CA VAL A 104 -29.42 38.71 -9.39
C VAL A 104 -27.99 39.20 -9.45
N ARG A 105 -27.37 39.30 -10.64
CA ARG A 105 -26.01 39.84 -10.78
C ARG A 105 -25.92 41.31 -10.39
N ILE A 106 -26.94 42.11 -10.72
CA ILE A 106 -27.00 43.54 -10.34
C ILE A 106 -27.20 43.68 -8.82
N ALA A 107 -28.13 42.93 -8.24
CA ALA A 107 -28.45 43.01 -6.81
C ALA A 107 -27.32 42.46 -5.92
N ALA A 108 -26.68 41.36 -6.33
CA ALA A 108 -25.59 40.74 -5.58
C ALA A 108 -24.21 41.37 -5.86
N GLY A 109 -24.04 42.05 -6.99
CA GLY A 109 -22.78 42.68 -7.39
C GLY A 109 -21.62 41.67 -7.41
N LYS A 110 -20.48 42.03 -6.82
CA LYS A 110 -19.27 41.19 -6.76
C LYS A 110 -19.50 39.82 -6.08
N ARG A 111 -20.44 39.74 -5.14
CA ARG A 111 -20.77 38.48 -4.46
C ARG A 111 -21.31 37.42 -5.41
N TYR A 112 -21.90 37.81 -6.55
CA TYR A 112 -22.37 36.85 -7.55
C TYR A 112 -21.23 35.98 -8.10
N GLU A 113 -20.03 36.55 -8.25
CA GLU A 113 -18.84 35.86 -8.74
C GLU A 113 -18.26 34.88 -7.71
N GLU A 114 -18.59 35.08 -6.42
CA GLU A 114 -18.14 34.23 -5.31
C GLU A 114 -19.09 33.04 -5.06
N ILE A 115 -20.36 33.11 -5.49
CA ILE A 115 -21.38 32.07 -5.26
C ILE A 115 -20.89 30.68 -5.69
N PRO A 116 -20.34 30.47 -6.91
CA PRO A 116 -19.94 29.13 -7.32
C PRO A 116 -18.82 28.55 -6.45
N ALA A 117 -17.88 29.39 -6.00
CA ALA A 117 -16.81 28.96 -5.10
C ALA A 117 -17.37 28.57 -3.72
N THR A 118 -18.28 29.36 -3.15
CA THR A 118 -18.91 29.04 -1.87
C THR A 118 -19.75 27.76 -1.92
N VAL A 119 -20.48 27.54 -3.03
CA VAL A 119 -21.25 26.30 -3.23
C VAL A 119 -20.32 25.10 -3.39
N ALA A 120 -19.20 25.26 -4.09
CA ALA A 120 -18.19 24.21 -4.23
C ALA A 120 -17.56 23.86 -2.89
N ASP A 121 -17.15 24.85 -2.08
CA ASP A 121 -16.60 24.61 -0.74
C ASP A 121 -17.62 23.90 0.16
N THR A 122 -18.88 24.33 0.14
CA THR A 122 -19.95 23.66 0.91
C THR A 122 -20.15 22.21 0.45
N ALA A 123 -20.15 21.95 -0.86
CA ALA A 123 -20.28 20.59 -1.39
C ALA A 123 -19.11 19.69 -1.00
N VAL A 124 -17.90 20.26 -0.98
CA VAL A 124 -16.66 19.59 -0.55
C VAL A 124 -16.71 19.26 0.94
N ASP A 125 -17.18 20.18 1.77
CA ASP A 125 -17.30 19.98 3.21
C ASP A 125 -18.37 18.95 3.59
N MET A 126 -19.43 18.81 2.78
CA MET A 126 -20.50 17.82 2.97
C MET A 126 -20.13 16.42 2.44
N ALA A 127 -19.22 16.33 1.47
CA ALA A 127 -18.91 15.08 0.77
C ALA A 127 -18.40 13.95 1.68
N PRO A 128 -17.49 14.18 2.65
CA PRO A 128 -17.06 13.13 3.58
C PRO A 128 -18.23 12.55 4.39
N GLY A 129 -19.13 13.40 4.90
CA GLY A 129 -20.30 12.97 5.67
C GLY A 129 -21.22 12.04 4.87
N PHE A 130 -21.54 12.43 3.64
CA PHE A 130 -22.39 11.65 2.74
C PHE A 130 -21.82 10.25 2.42
N ILE A 131 -20.51 10.16 2.21
CA ILE A 131 -19.82 8.90 1.93
C ILE A 131 -19.81 8.00 3.16
N THR A 132 -19.62 8.57 4.35
CA THR A 132 -19.54 7.80 5.59
C THR A 132 -20.92 7.27 6.00
N GLU A 133 -21.99 8.03 5.76
CA GLU A 133 -23.37 7.63 5.97
C GLU A 133 -23.81 6.45 5.06
N HIS A 134 -23.25 6.38 3.85
CA HIS A 134 -23.54 5.30 2.89
C HIS A 134 -22.48 4.18 2.90
N ALA A 135 -21.74 4.01 4.01
CA ALA A 135 -20.63 3.05 4.13
C ALA A 135 -21.01 1.60 3.76
N HIS A 136 -22.23 1.14 4.06
CA HIS A 136 -22.67 -0.22 3.71
C HIS A 136 -22.75 -0.48 2.20
N PHE A 137 -23.15 0.52 1.40
CA PHE A 137 -23.14 0.42 -0.07
C PHE A 137 -21.71 0.39 -0.63
N ILE A 138 -20.79 1.05 0.07
CA ILE A 138 -19.37 1.12 -0.29
C ILE A 138 -18.68 -0.21 0.02
N GLN A 139 -18.96 -0.83 1.17
CA GLN A 139 -18.39 -2.12 1.56
C GLN A 139 -18.69 -3.24 0.54
N GLN A 140 -19.94 -3.35 0.09
CA GLN A 140 -20.30 -4.35 -0.95
C GLN A 140 -19.51 -4.16 -2.27
N ARG A 141 -19.13 -2.92 -2.58
CA ARG A 141 -18.31 -2.61 -3.76
C ARG A 141 -16.82 -2.90 -3.52
N GLN A 142 -16.32 -2.77 -2.29
CA GLN A 142 -14.94 -3.13 -1.93
C GLN A 142 -14.67 -4.62 -2.09
N ASP A 143 -15.60 -5.48 -1.69
CA ASP A 143 -15.49 -6.93 -1.93
C ASP A 143 -15.37 -7.28 -3.41
N LYS A 144 -16.14 -6.59 -4.26
CA LYS A 144 -16.07 -6.78 -5.72
C LYS A 144 -14.72 -6.31 -6.27
N LEU A 145 -14.18 -5.21 -5.74
CA LEU A 145 -12.86 -4.71 -6.08
C LEU A 145 -11.75 -5.68 -5.63
N ALA A 146 -11.81 -6.20 -4.42
CA ALA A 146 -10.89 -7.21 -3.90
C ALA A 146 -10.87 -8.47 -4.79
N ARG A 147 -12.05 -8.99 -5.15
CA ARG A 147 -12.16 -10.12 -6.08
C ARG A 147 -11.56 -9.82 -7.45
N LEU A 148 -11.78 -8.61 -7.97
CA LEU A 148 -11.22 -8.19 -9.26
C LEU A 148 -9.69 -8.10 -9.20
N ILE A 149 -9.14 -7.45 -8.19
CA ILE A 149 -7.68 -7.31 -8.00
C ILE A 149 -7.05 -8.69 -7.83
N GLY A 150 -7.61 -9.54 -6.95
CA GLY A 150 -7.11 -10.90 -6.71
C GLY A 150 -7.12 -11.76 -7.97
N ARG A 151 -8.18 -11.66 -8.79
CA ARG A 151 -8.22 -12.33 -10.11
C ARG A 151 -7.12 -11.83 -11.03
N ARG A 152 -6.93 -10.51 -11.16
CA ARG A 152 -5.86 -9.94 -12.00
C ARG A 152 -4.46 -10.34 -11.52
N MET A 153 -4.23 -10.36 -10.21
CA MET A 153 -2.99 -10.87 -9.62
C MET A 153 -2.76 -12.35 -9.94
N GLY A 154 -3.83 -13.16 -9.93
CA GLY A 154 -3.80 -14.55 -10.36
C GLY A 154 -3.41 -14.72 -11.83
N GLU A 155 -3.85 -13.81 -12.71
CA GLU A 155 -3.55 -13.79 -14.15
C GLU A 155 -2.10 -13.36 -14.48
N LEU A 156 -1.37 -12.73 -13.55
CA LEU A 156 0.01 -12.30 -13.77
C LEU A 156 0.96 -13.47 -14.07
N SER A 157 2.04 -13.21 -14.83
CA SER A 157 3.11 -14.20 -14.95
C SER A 157 3.82 -14.41 -13.60
N TRP A 158 4.53 -15.54 -13.45
CA TRP A 158 5.33 -15.82 -12.25
C TRP A 158 6.34 -14.69 -11.92
N PRO A 159 7.15 -14.21 -12.90
CA PRO A 159 8.06 -13.09 -12.66
C PRO A 159 7.36 -11.78 -12.29
N ASP A 160 6.20 -11.47 -12.89
CA ASP A 160 5.50 -10.20 -12.62
C ASP A 160 4.89 -10.20 -11.21
N PHE A 161 4.29 -11.32 -10.81
CA PHE A 161 3.81 -11.48 -9.44
C PHE A 161 4.97 -11.39 -8.44
N GLN A 162 6.10 -12.03 -8.74
CA GLN A 162 7.30 -11.91 -7.89
C GLN A 162 7.78 -10.47 -7.77
N ARG A 163 7.86 -9.72 -8.89
CA ARG A 163 8.29 -8.31 -8.87
C ARG A 163 7.36 -7.45 -8.02
N LEU A 164 6.06 -7.62 -8.20
CA LEU A 164 5.05 -6.89 -7.45
C LEU A 164 5.13 -7.22 -5.94
N MET A 165 5.34 -8.49 -5.60
CA MET A 165 5.47 -8.92 -4.20
C MET A 165 6.83 -8.57 -3.60
N ARG A 166 7.93 -8.59 -4.35
CA ARG A 166 9.26 -8.33 -3.84
C ARG A 166 9.51 -6.85 -3.62
N SER A 167 8.96 -5.98 -4.48
CA SER A 167 9.23 -4.54 -4.45
C SER A 167 9.09 -3.89 -3.05
N PRO A 168 8.05 -4.21 -2.24
CA PRO A 168 7.96 -3.71 -0.88
C PRO A 168 9.03 -4.27 0.07
N PHE A 169 9.38 -5.55 -0.06
CA PHE A 169 10.38 -6.20 0.81
C PHE A 169 11.82 -5.87 0.44
N GLU A 170 12.09 -5.58 -0.84
CA GLU A 170 13.44 -5.39 -1.38
C GLU A 170 14.21 -4.30 -0.62
N GLN A 171 13.50 -3.27 -0.15
CA GLN A 171 14.06 -2.17 0.64
C GLN A 171 14.40 -2.59 2.07
N ASP A 172 13.72 -3.59 2.61
CA ASP A 172 13.85 -4.06 3.99
C ASP A 172 14.70 -5.35 4.11
N GLU A 173 15.05 -5.98 2.99
CA GLU A 173 15.87 -7.21 2.95
C GLU A 173 17.19 -7.04 3.74
N TRP A 174 17.85 -5.88 3.61
CA TRP A 174 19.11 -5.61 4.30
C TRP A 174 18.94 -5.49 5.82
N ILE A 175 17.82 -4.93 6.30
CA ILE A 175 17.54 -4.79 7.73
C ILE A 175 17.46 -6.19 8.34
N ALA A 176 16.69 -7.09 7.72
CA ALA A 176 16.56 -8.47 8.18
C ALA A 176 17.92 -9.18 8.21
N ILE A 177 18.74 -9.03 7.16
CA ILE A 177 20.08 -9.65 7.08
C ILE A 177 21.00 -9.12 8.18
N MET A 178 20.98 -7.80 8.42
CA MET A 178 21.78 -7.16 9.47
C MET A 178 21.34 -7.61 10.86
N VAL A 179 20.04 -7.69 11.12
CA VAL A 179 19.51 -8.22 12.38
C VAL A 179 19.96 -9.67 12.58
N GLY A 180 19.89 -10.52 11.54
CA GLY A 180 20.40 -11.89 11.59
C GLY A 180 21.90 -11.95 11.92
N ALA A 181 22.71 -11.08 11.32
CA ALA A 181 24.14 -11.00 11.59
C ALA A 181 24.44 -10.56 13.03
N LEU A 182 23.74 -9.55 13.53
CA LEU A 182 23.89 -9.05 14.90
C LEU A 182 23.46 -10.09 15.94
N LEU A 183 22.33 -10.78 15.71
CA LEU A 183 21.88 -11.87 16.57
C LEU A 183 22.86 -13.04 16.56
N GLY A 184 23.37 -13.41 15.38
CA GLY A 184 24.41 -14.43 15.27
C GLY A 184 25.68 -14.05 16.04
N PHE A 185 26.14 -12.80 15.90
CA PHE A 185 27.28 -12.29 16.65
C PHE A 185 27.03 -12.33 18.16
N GLY A 186 25.88 -11.82 18.61
CA GLY A 186 25.49 -11.80 20.02
C GLY A 186 25.38 -13.20 20.63
N ALA A 187 24.82 -14.16 19.88
CA ALA A 187 24.78 -15.56 20.29
C ALA A 187 26.20 -16.13 20.43
N GLY A 188 27.12 -15.80 19.51
CA GLY A 188 28.51 -16.22 19.61
C GLY A 188 29.26 -15.57 20.78
N VAL A 189 28.98 -14.30 21.12
CA VAL A 189 29.52 -13.64 22.33
C VAL A 189 29.03 -14.38 23.58
N LEU A 190 27.74 -14.67 23.65
CA LEU A 190 27.15 -15.39 24.77
C LEU A 190 27.74 -16.80 24.89
N GLN A 191 27.94 -17.49 23.76
CA GLN A 191 28.58 -18.80 23.73
C GLN A 191 30.02 -18.74 24.28
N VAL A 192 30.81 -17.73 23.89
CA VAL A 192 32.16 -17.53 24.44
C VAL A 192 32.12 -17.24 25.95
N ALA A 193 31.21 -16.38 26.39
CA ALA A 193 31.06 -16.04 27.81
C ALA A 193 30.69 -17.27 28.66
N VAL A 194 29.76 -18.11 28.19
CA VAL A 194 29.39 -19.36 28.86
C VAL A 194 30.56 -20.35 28.86
N THR A 195 31.29 -20.45 27.75
CA THR A 195 32.42 -21.38 27.63
C THR A 195 33.60 -20.97 28.52
N LEU A 196 33.83 -19.66 28.71
CA LEU A 196 34.89 -19.15 29.59
C LEU A 196 34.48 -19.09 31.07
N GLY A 197 33.20 -18.89 31.36
CA GLY A 197 32.66 -18.86 32.73
C GLY A 197 32.23 -20.23 33.28
N GLY A 198 32.27 -21.28 32.45
CA GLY A 198 31.97 -22.67 32.81
C GLY A 198 33.20 -23.55 33.03
N LEU A 199 34.38 -22.94 33.22
CA LEU A 199 35.60 -23.54 33.78
C LEU A 199 35.68 -23.23 35.28
#